data_AF-A0A3E0X0S0-F1
#
_entry.id   AF-A0A3E0X0S0-F1
#
_cell.length_a   1.000
_cell.length_b   1.000
_cell.length_c   1.000
_cell.angle_alpha   90.00
_cell.angle_beta   90.00
_cell.angle_gamma   90.00
#
_symmetry.space_group_name_H-M   'P 1'
#
loop_
_entity.id
_entity.type
_entity.pdbx_description
1 polymer ?
#
loop_
_entity_poly.entity_id
_entity_poly.type
_entity_poly.pdbx_seq_one_letter_code
_entity_poly.pdbx_strand_id
1 'polypeptide(L)'
;MKWQDAAFLLAVSINALLIVVFSAHFLIVLPLVLLQGLLLSGLLEALHQSLHYNFFRSRLMNTVFGLFAGAVLLINFTKYRYFHLEHHRSTNAANDPEQVFYKEPPGKLLSLLFAPFYQLLFSAAINRSRYVPAHKRRESAISFLAILAFVLAMTALAFVAPVLVILLYVIPFCVFAWFDYFLNQGEHYGRPLRAKTKRRPCRYRQRHSAPRLLWCLMPVSQLSPRSSRLSHD
;
A
#
# COMPACT_ATOMS: atom_id res chain seq x y z
N MET A 1 -16.70 -13.28 -8.94
CA MET A 1 -16.33 -13.35 -7.52
C MET A 1 -16.38 -14.81 -7.16
N LYS A 2 -15.30 -15.35 -6.60
CA LYS A 2 -15.28 -16.72 -6.09
C LYS A 2 -15.97 -16.74 -4.72
N TRP A 3 -16.35 -17.91 -4.23
CA TRP A 3 -17.00 -18.02 -2.91
C TRP A 3 -16.07 -17.56 -1.77
N GLN A 4 -14.75 -17.73 -1.91
CA GLN A 4 -13.80 -17.21 -0.91
C GLN A 4 -13.84 -15.69 -0.81
N ASP A 5 -13.86 -14.99 -1.95
CA ASP A 5 -13.93 -13.53 -1.99
C ASP A 5 -15.24 -13.03 -1.36
N ALA A 6 -16.35 -13.71 -1.63
CA ALA A 6 -17.66 -13.41 -1.05
C ALA A 6 -17.66 -13.61 0.48
N ALA A 7 -17.11 -14.73 0.93
CA ALA A 7 -16.98 -15.05 2.36
C ALA A 7 -16.08 -14.03 3.08
N PHE A 8 -15.00 -13.58 2.43
CA PHE A 8 -14.15 -12.52 2.96
C PHE A 8 -14.92 -11.20 3.15
N LEU A 9 -15.65 -10.74 2.11
CA LEU A 9 -16.45 -9.51 2.22
C LEU A 9 -17.54 -9.62 3.30
N LEU A 10 -18.15 -10.79 3.44
CA LEU A 10 -19.12 -11.04 4.49
C LEU A 10 -18.47 -10.99 5.88
N ALA A 11 -17.30 -11.62 6.05
CA ALA A 11 -16.55 -11.59 7.31
C ALA A 11 -16.15 -10.18 7.73
N VAL A 12 -15.67 -9.35 6.79
CA VAL A 12 -15.37 -7.92 7.03
C VAL A 12 -16.62 -7.19 7.51
N SER A 13 -17.75 -7.40 6.83
CA SER A 13 -19.00 -6.70 7.13
C SER A 13 -19.59 -7.12 8.47
N ILE A 14 -19.60 -8.42 8.78
CA ILE A 14 -20.06 -8.96 10.06
C ILE A 14 -19.15 -8.48 11.19
N ASN A 15 -17.83 -8.56 11.04
CA ASN A 15 -16.89 -8.14 12.07
C ASN A 15 -17.04 -6.64 12.39
N ALA A 16 -17.16 -5.79 11.37
CA ALA A 16 -17.40 -4.35 11.56
C ALA A 16 -18.73 -4.10 12.29
N LEU A 17 -19.80 -4.81 11.94
CA LEU A 17 -21.08 -4.71 12.63
C LEU A 17 -20.98 -5.12 14.11
N LEU A 18 -20.28 -6.22 14.40
CA LEU A 18 -20.05 -6.68 15.78
C LEU A 18 -19.26 -5.66 16.59
N ILE A 19 -18.26 -4.98 16.02
CA ILE A 19 -17.54 -3.89 16.69
C ILE A 19 -18.50 -2.75 17.06
N VAL A 20 -19.41 -2.37 16.16
CA VAL A 20 -20.40 -1.32 16.44
C VAL A 20 -21.31 -1.73 17.60
N VAL A 21 -21.90 -2.94 17.53
CA VAL A 21 -22.84 -3.46 18.52
C VAL A 21 -22.19 -3.63 19.90
N PHE A 22 -20.97 -4.15 19.96
CA PHE A 22 -20.27 -4.45 21.21
C PHE A 22 -19.23 -3.39 21.61
N SER A 23 -19.29 -2.19 21.03
CA SER A 23 -18.30 -1.12 21.26
C SER A 23 -18.12 -0.72 22.72
N ALA A 24 -19.14 -0.91 23.57
CA ALA A 24 -19.08 -0.65 25.01
C ALA A 24 -18.46 -1.79 25.84
N HIS A 25 -18.25 -2.98 25.26
CA HIS A 25 -17.77 -4.17 25.96
C HIS A 25 -16.32 -4.48 25.62
N PHE A 26 -15.38 -3.95 26.41
CA PHE A 26 -13.94 -4.01 26.14
C PHE A 26 -13.42 -5.41 25.80
N LEU A 27 -13.78 -6.43 26.60
CA LEU A 27 -13.30 -7.80 26.41
C LEU A 27 -13.81 -8.46 25.12
N ILE A 28 -14.97 -8.03 24.63
CA ILE A 28 -15.57 -8.55 23.38
C ILE A 28 -15.01 -7.77 22.19
N VAL A 29 -14.92 -6.43 22.29
CA VAL A 29 -14.50 -5.60 21.17
C VAL A 29 -13.02 -5.73 20.86
N LEU A 30 -12.15 -5.96 21.86
CA LEU A 30 -10.71 -6.08 21.67
C LEU A 30 -10.33 -7.14 20.61
N PRO A 31 -10.74 -8.42 20.70
CA PRO A 31 -10.42 -9.41 19.68
C PRO A 31 -11.02 -9.08 18.30
N LEU A 32 -12.19 -8.44 18.25
CA LEU A 32 -12.82 -8.02 16.98
C LEU A 32 -12.01 -6.92 16.29
N VAL A 33 -11.46 -5.98 17.05
CA VAL A 33 -10.58 -4.90 16.56
C VAL A 33 -9.27 -5.45 16.02
N LEU A 34 -8.67 -6.43 16.71
CA LEU A 34 -7.48 -7.13 16.22
C LEU A 34 -7.77 -7.89 14.92
N LEU A 35 -8.89 -8.63 14.88
CA LEU A 35 -9.35 -9.32 13.67
C LEU A 35 -9.62 -8.34 12.53
N GLN A 36 -10.18 -7.17 12.80
CA GLN A 36 -10.40 -6.12 11.80
C GLN A 36 -9.08 -5.67 11.15
N GLY A 37 -7.99 -5.57 11.92
CA GLY A 37 -6.66 -5.27 11.38
C GLY A 37 -6.14 -6.36 10.44
N LEU A 38 -6.33 -7.63 10.78
CA LEU A 38 -5.98 -8.74 9.88
C LEU A 38 -6.83 -8.76 8.60
N LEU A 39 -8.12 -8.41 8.73
CA LEU A 39 -9.03 -8.30 7.60
C LEU A 39 -8.66 -7.13 6.66
N LEU A 40 -8.07 -6.05 7.18
CA LEU A 40 -7.50 -4.98 6.35
C LEU A 40 -6.29 -5.45 5.53
N SER A 41 -5.49 -6.40 6.01
CA SER A 41 -4.46 -7.06 5.19
C SER A 41 -5.08 -7.83 4.04
N GLY A 42 -6.20 -8.53 4.30
CA GLY A 42 -7.02 -9.14 3.25
C GLY A 42 -7.61 -8.12 2.27
N LEU A 43 -7.92 -6.90 2.73
CA LEU A 43 -8.39 -5.82 1.87
C LEU A 43 -7.27 -5.33 0.92
N LEU A 44 -6.02 -5.30 1.37
CA LEU A 44 -4.87 -5.00 0.51
C LEU A 44 -4.68 -6.08 -0.57
N GLU A 45 -4.83 -7.36 -0.22
CA GLU A 45 -4.82 -8.45 -1.21
C GLU A 45 -6.00 -8.32 -2.18
N ALA A 46 -7.20 -8.00 -1.70
CA ALA A 46 -8.35 -7.77 -2.56
C ALA A 46 -8.15 -6.56 -3.49
N LEU A 47 -7.47 -5.51 -3.03
CA LEU A 47 -7.02 -4.36 -3.84
C LEU A 47 -6.03 -4.80 -4.93
N HIS A 48 -5.07 -5.66 -4.59
CA HIS A 48 -4.09 -6.26 -5.50
C HIS A 48 -4.76 -7.12 -6.58
N GLN A 49 -5.67 -8.00 -6.19
CA GLN A 49 -6.44 -8.80 -7.16
C GLN A 49 -7.32 -7.89 -8.03
N SER A 50 -7.85 -6.80 -7.48
CA SER A 50 -8.68 -5.84 -8.22
C SER A 50 -7.89 -5.06 -9.26
N LEU A 51 -6.64 -4.64 -8.98
CA LEU A 51 -5.80 -3.98 -9.98
C LEU A 51 -5.37 -4.92 -11.11
N HIS A 52 -5.34 -6.24 -10.85
CA HIS A 52 -5.13 -7.26 -11.88
C HIS A 52 -6.41 -7.69 -12.60
N TYR A 53 -7.58 -7.19 -12.15
CA TYR A 53 -8.90 -7.59 -12.63
C TYR A 53 -9.28 -9.06 -12.35
N ASN A 54 -8.77 -9.62 -11.25
CA ASN A 54 -8.98 -11.02 -10.87
C ASN A 54 -9.98 -11.22 -9.72
N PHE A 55 -10.32 -10.16 -8.97
CA PHE A 55 -11.20 -10.26 -7.80
C PHE A 55 -12.68 -10.42 -8.21
N PHE A 56 -13.16 -9.59 -9.12
CA PHE A 56 -14.46 -9.75 -9.77
C PHE A 56 -14.33 -10.24 -11.20
N ARG A 57 -15.40 -10.85 -11.74
CA ARG A 57 -15.47 -11.19 -13.19
C ARG A 57 -15.59 -9.92 -14.05
N SER A 58 -16.23 -8.87 -13.53
CA SER A 58 -16.42 -7.60 -14.22
C SER A 58 -15.25 -6.64 -13.95
N ARG A 59 -14.67 -6.08 -15.02
CA ARG A 59 -13.61 -5.06 -14.93
C ARG A 59 -14.10 -3.79 -14.22
N LEU A 60 -15.36 -3.41 -14.44
CA LEU A 60 -15.95 -2.25 -13.79
C LEU A 60 -16.05 -2.47 -12.27
N MET A 61 -16.53 -3.64 -11.84
CA MET A 61 -16.62 -3.97 -10.40
C MET A 61 -15.25 -3.97 -9.72
N ASN A 62 -14.22 -4.54 -10.36
CA ASN A 62 -12.85 -4.45 -9.86
C ASN A 62 -12.37 -3.01 -9.75
N THR A 63 -12.73 -2.14 -10.69
CA THR A 63 -12.34 -0.73 -10.66
C THR A 63 -13.04 0.00 -9.51
N VAL A 64 -14.36 -0.17 -9.37
CA VAL A 64 -15.15 0.46 -8.30
C VAL A 64 -14.68 -0.03 -6.93
N PHE A 65 -14.52 -1.34 -6.75
CA PHE A 65 -14.04 -1.90 -5.49
C PHE A 65 -12.59 -1.50 -5.22
N GLY A 66 -11.72 -1.48 -6.23
CA GLY A 66 -10.35 -1.02 -6.09
C GLY A 66 -10.25 0.46 -5.68
N LEU A 67 -11.14 1.32 -6.19
CA LEU A 67 -11.25 2.71 -5.73
C LEU A 67 -11.65 2.78 -4.24
N PHE A 68 -12.62 1.96 -3.81
CA PHE A 68 -13.04 1.87 -2.42
C PHE A 68 -11.93 1.34 -1.51
N ALA A 69 -11.38 0.16 -1.81
CA ALA A 69 -10.31 -0.46 -1.02
C ALA A 69 -9.05 0.43 -0.99
N GLY A 70 -8.71 1.05 -2.12
CA GLY A 70 -7.63 2.04 -2.18
C GLY A 70 -7.90 3.26 -1.31
N ALA A 71 -9.14 3.76 -1.28
CA ALA A 71 -9.51 4.87 -0.41
C ALA A 71 -9.37 4.51 1.08
N VAL A 72 -9.86 3.34 1.49
CA VAL A 72 -9.73 2.81 2.86
C VAL A 72 -8.26 2.64 3.26
N LEU A 73 -7.39 2.23 2.33
CA LEU A 73 -5.95 2.05 2.59
C LEU A 73 -5.12 3.31 2.32
N LEU A 74 -5.74 4.43 1.95
CA LEU A 74 -5.10 5.69 1.56
C LEU A 74 -4.15 5.57 0.36
N ILE A 75 -4.38 4.59 -0.52
CA ILE A 75 -3.61 4.27 -1.72
C ILE A 75 -4.40 4.63 -2.98
N ASN A 76 -3.82 5.44 -3.86
CA ASN A 76 -4.41 5.80 -5.14
C ASN A 76 -4.41 4.57 -6.06
N PHE A 77 -5.58 3.93 -6.20
CA PHE A 77 -5.77 2.70 -6.96
C PHE A 77 -5.12 2.73 -8.35
N THR A 78 -5.35 3.79 -9.13
CA THR A 78 -4.77 3.90 -10.48
C THR A 78 -3.25 3.98 -10.43
N LYS A 79 -2.68 4.78 -9.51
CA LYS A 79 -1.22 4.87 -9.35
C LYS A 79 -0.63 3.55 -8.89
N TYR A 80 -1.26 2.90 -7.93
CA TYR A 80 -0.81 1.63 -7.40
C TYR A 80 -0.82 0.55 -8.48
N ARG A 81 -1.86 0.47 -9.31
CA ARG A 81 -1.90 -0.43 -10.47
C ARG A 81 -0.68 -0.29 -11.36
N TYR A 82 -0.37 0.92 -11.82
CA TYR A 82 0.75 1.13 -12.76
C TYR A 82 2.12 0.97 -12.09
N PHE A 83 2.25 1.37 -10.83
CA PHE A 83 3.44 1.13 -10.03
C PHE A 83 3.69 -0.39 -9.87
N HIS A 84 2.65 -1.13 -9.48
CA HIS A 84 2.73 -2.54 -9.14
C HIS A 84 2.93 -3.43 -10.38
N LEU A 85 2.34 -3.08 -11.52
CA LEU A 85 2.63 -3.76 -12.79
C LEU A 85 4.09 -3.55 -13.23
N GLU A 86 4.69 -2.40 -12.94
CA GLU A 86 6.11 -2.16 -13.19
C GLU A 86 7.01 -2.94 -12.23
N HIS A 87 6.59 -3.08 -10.96
CA HIS A 87 7.21 -3.99 -10.00
C HIS A 87 7.24 -5.42 -10.55
N HIS A 88 6.11 -6.04 -10.89
CA HIS A 88 6.05 -7.40 -11.47
C HIS A 88 6.92 -7.59 -12.72
N ARG A 89 7.07 -6.52 -13.52
CA ARG A 89 7.89 -6.55 -14.73
C ARG A 89 9.39 -6.63 -14.43
N SER A 90 9.80 -6.12 -13.28
CA SER A 90 11.20 -5.96 -12.87
C SER A 90 11.51 -6.45 -11.46
N THR A 91 10.67 -7.34 -10.91
CA THR A 91 10.79 -7.86 -9.54
C THR A 91 12.22 -8.31 -9.25
N ASN A 92 12.78 -7.85 -8.14
CA ASN A 92 14.13 -8.17 -7.68
C ASN A 92 15.27 -7.73 -8.63
N ALA A 93 15.01 -6.90 -9.64
CA ALA A 93 16.05 -6.30 -10.46
C ALA A 93 16.37 -4.88 -9.98
N ALA A 94 17.59 -4.37 -10.22
CA ALA A 94 18.01 -3.02 -9.79
C ALA A 94 17.11 -1.83 -10.23
N ASN A 95 16.14 -2.05 -11.12
CA ASN A 95 15.17 -1.05 -11.56
C ASN A 95 13.74 -1.28 -11.04
N ASP A 96 13.56 -2.21 -10.10
CA ASP A 96 12.32 -2.47 -9.40
C ASP A 96 11.91 -1.22 -8.60
N PRO A 97 10.74 -0.63 -8.87
CA PRO A 97 10.29 0.59 -8.21
C PRO A 97 10.07 0.42 -6.70
N GLU A 98 9.89 -0.82 -6.23
CA GLU A 98 9.56 -1.14 -4.85
C GLU A 98 10.79 -1.34 -3.95
N GLN A 99 11.98 -1.45 -4.54
CA GLN A 99 13.24 -1.59 -3.79
C GLN A 99 13.49 -0.51 -2.74
N VAL A 100 12.93 0.67 -2.92
CA VAL A 100 13.07 1.78 -1.96
C VAL A 100 12.43 1.45 -0.61
N PHE A 101 11.40 0.59 -0.57
CA PHE A 101 10.66 0.23 0.63
C PHE A 101 11.23 -0.98 1.38
N TYR A 102 12.12 -1.74 0.74
CA TYR A 102 12.70 -2.99 1.28
C TYR A 102 14.15 -2.86 1.71
N LYS A 103 14.71 -1.64 1.72
CA LYS A 103 16.05 -1.44 2.27
C LYS A 103 16.00 -1.66 3.78
N GLU A 104 16.90 -2.53 4.26
CA GLU A 104 17.13 -2.85 5.68
C GLU A 104 16.94 -1.59 6.56
N PRO A 105 15.86 -1.52 7.34
CA PRO A 105 15.59 -0.38 8.19
C PRO A 105 16.54 -0.37 9.40
N PRO A 106 16.66 0.78 10.11
CA PRO A 106 17.60 0.94 11.22
C PRO A 106 17.17 0.14 12.46
N GLY A 107 17.41 -1.18 12.44
CA GLY A 107 17.15 -2.11 13.54
C GLY A 107 15.73 -2.68 13.59
N LYS A 108 15.61 -3.99 13.90
CA LYS A 108 14.34 -4.75 13.86
C LYS A 108 13.25 -4.16 14.77
N LEU A 109 13.60 -3.77 16.00
CA LEU A 109 12.66 -3.23 16.99
C LEU A 109 12.11 -1.87 16.58
N LEU A 110 12.97 -0.98 16.09
CA LEU A 110 12.58 0.37 15.66
C LEU A 110 11.61 0.29 14.47
N SER A 111 11.89 -0.63 13.56
CA SER A 111 11.09 -0.84 12.36
C SER A 111 9.68 -1.34 12.68
N LEU A 112 9.56 -2.22 13.68
CA LEU A 112 8.27 -2.67 14.19
C LEU A 112 7.50 -1.51 14.85
N LEU A 113 8.15 -0.71 15.69
CA LEU A 113 7.50 0.43 16.36
C LEU A 113 6.95 1.46 15.36
N PHE A 114 7.65 1.69 14.24
CA PHE A 114 7.26 2.67 13.23
C PHE A 114 6.46 2.10 12.06
N ALA A 115 6.05 0.82 12.06
CA ALA A 115 5.33 0.23 10.93
C ALA A 115 4.06 0.99 10.49
N PRO A 116 3.21 1.53 11.39
CA PRO A 116 2.10 2.41 10.99
C PRO A 116 2.56 3.65 10.21
N PHE A 117 3.70 4.25 10.60
CA PHE A 117 4.28 5.37 9.85
C PHE A 117 4.83 4.92 8.50
N TYR A 118 5.50 3.77 8.43
CA TYR A 118 5.97 3.21 7.16
C TYR A 118 4.82 2.96 6.19
N GLN A 119 3.67 2.48 6.67
CA GLN A 119 2.49 2.28 5.84
C GLN A 119 1.94 3.60 5.25
N LEU A 120 1.94 4.67 6.05
CA LEU A 120 1.56 6.00 5.57
C LEU A 120 2.58 6.56 4.56
N LEU A 121 3.87 6.34 4.79
CA LEU A 121 4.93 6.73 3.87
C LEU A 121 4.86 5.96 2.54
N PHE A 122 4.58 4.66 2.59
CA PHE A 122 4.33 3.82 1.42
C PHE A 122 3.16 4.38 0.62
N SER A 123 2.01 4.57 1.26
CA SER A 123 0.81 5.16 0.64
C SER A 123 1.12 6.51 0.00
N ALA A 124 1.83 7.38 0.71
CA ALA A 124 2.24 8.70 0.22
C ALA A 124 3.22 8.63 -0.97
N ALA A 125 4.11 7.64 -0.99
CA ALA A 125 5.05 7.42 -2.08
C ALA A 125 4.34 6.88 -3.34
N ILE A 126 3.44 5.91 -3.18
CA ILE A 126 2.57 5.43 -4.26
C ILE A 126 1.72 6.58 -4.82
N ASN A 127 1.14 7.41 -3.94
CA ASN A 127 0.34 8.57 -4.32
C ASN A 127 1.15 9.66 -5.04
N ARG A 128 2.48 9.70 -4.87
CA ARG A 128 3.40 10.57 -5.61
C ARG A 128 4.04 9.90 -6.82
N SER A 129 3.77 8.61 -7.04
CA SER A 129 4.36 7.86 -8.15
C SER A 129 3.98 8.45 -9.50
N ARG A 130 4.88 8.27 -10.47
CA ARG A 130 4.80 8.83 -11.83
C ARG A 130 4.66 7.76 -12.91
N TYR A 131 4.38 6.52 -12.51
CA TYR A 131 4.20 5.38 -13.43
C TYR A 131 2.89 5.45 -14.23
N VAL A 132 1.99 6.37 -13.88
CA VAL A 132 0.68 6.50 -14.54
C VAL A 132 0.79 7.16 -15.91
N PRO A 133 0.24 6.55 -16.97
CA PRO A 133 0.08 7.17 -18.29
C PRO A 133 -0.63 8.52 -18.27
N ALA A 134 -0.26 9.41 -19.19
CA ALA A 134 -0.95 10.70 -19.33
C ALA A 134 -2.47 10.54 -19.58
N HIS A 135 -2.87 9.56 -20.38
CA HIS A 135 -4.27 9.27 -20.68
C HIS A 135 -5.05 8.65 -19.51
N LYS A 136 -4.38 8.28 -18.40
CA LYS A 136 -4.99 7.74 -17.17
C LYS A 136 -4.99 8.71 -16.00
N ARG A 137 -4.67 9.98 -16.26
CA ARG A 137 -4.66 11.02 -15.22
C ARG A 137 -6.06 11.27 -14.64
N ARG A 138 -7.11 11.14 -15.45
CA ARG A 138 -8.50 11.30 -14.98
C ARG A 138 -8.87 10.22 -13.97
N GLU A 139 -8.56 8.96 -14.25
CA GLU A 139 -8.80 7.84 -13.35
C GLU A 139 -7.97 7.95 -12.07
N SER A 140 -6.73 8.45 -12.17
CA SER A 140 -5.93 8.77 -10.98
C SER A 140 -6.52 9.91 -10.16
N ALA A 141 -7.10 10.94 -10.80
CA ALA A 141 -7.80 12.02 -10.10
C ALA A 141 -9.07 11.49 -9.39
N ILE A 142 -9.86 10.63 -10.05
CA ILE A 142 -11.03 9.96 -9.43
C ILE A 142 -10.58 9.13 -8.23
N SER A 143 -9.47 8.40 -8.34
CA SER A 143 -8.88 7.63 -7.23
C SER A 143 -8.48 8.55 -6.06
N PHE A 144 -7.97 9.75 -6.36
CA PHE A 144 -7.62 10.74 -5.33
C PHE A 144 -8.87 11.34 -4.67
N LEU A 145 -9.92 11.64 -5.45
CA LEU A 145 -11.20 12.10 -4.92
C LEU A 145 -11.86 11.04 -4.02
N ALA A 146 -11.73 9.75 -4.34
CA ALA A 146 -12.21 8.68 -3.48
C ALA A 146 -11.48 8.66 -2.12
N ILE A 147 -10.16 8.80 -2.11
CA ILE A 147 -9.36 8.93 -0.86
C ILE A 147 -9.81 10.17 -0.08
N LEU A 148 -9.95 11.32 -0.75
CA LEU A 148 -10.37 12.56 -0.10
C LEU A 148 -11.76 12.42 0.52
N ALA A 149 -12.72 11.85 -0.21
CA ALA A 149 -14.06 11.59 0.29
C ALA A 149 -14.05 10.67 1.51
N PHE A 150 -13.25 9.59 1.47
CA PHE A 150 -13.09 8.69 2.61
C PHE A 150 -12.50 9.40 3.84
N VAL A 151 -11.43 10.18 3.67
CA VAL A 151 -10.83 10.94 4.77
C VAL A 151 -11.83 11.93 5.36
N LEU A 152 -12.54 12.70 4.53
CA LEU A 152 -13.55 13.64 4.99
C LEU A 152 -14.70 12.94 5.74
N ALA A 153 -15.16 11.78 5.24
CA ALA A 153 -16.19 10.99 5.91
C ALA A 153 -15.73 10.47 7.26
N MET A 154 -14.50 9.94 7.35
CA MET A 154 -13.92 9.47 8.61
C MET A 154 -13.69 10.61 9.61
N THR A 155 -13.26 11.79 9.13
CA THR A 155 -13.12 12.99 9.96
C THR A 155 -14.48 13.47 10.48
N ALA A 156 -15.50 13.55 9.63
CA ALA A 156 -16.86 13.91 10.04
C ALA A 156 -17.41 12.91 11.07
N LEU A 157 -17.22 11.60 10.83
CA LEU A 157 -17.62 10.56 11.77
C LEU A 157 -16.87 10.67 13.10
N ALA A 158 -15.60 11.07 13.10
CA ALA A 158 -14.82 11.25 14.32
C ALA A 158 -15.35 12.38 15.21
N PHE A 159 -16.01 13.40 14.64
CA PHE A 159 -16.64 14.46 15.43
C PHE A 159 -17.91 13.99 16.15
N VAL A 160 -18.62 13.00 15.61
CA VAL A 160 -19.89 12.51 16.16
C VAL A 160 -19.70 11.24 16.99
N ALA A 161 -18.82 10.34 16.56
CA ALA A 161 -18.57 9.03 17.14
C ALA A 161 -17.06 8.68 17.14
N PRO A 162 -16.22 9.43 17.89
CA PRO A 162 -14.77 9.26 17.90
C PRO A 162 -14.34 7.85 18.31
N VAL A 163 -15.01 7.27 19.30
CA VAL A 163 -14.72 5.90 19.78
C VAL A 163 -14.93 4.87 18.67
N LEU A 164 -15.98 5.00 17.86
CA LEU A 164 -16.21 4.07 16.74
C LEU A 164 -15.14 4.21 15.65
N VAL A 165 -14.70 5.42 15.32
CA VAL A 165 -13.60 5.62 14.37
C VAL A 165 -12.31 4.98 14.88
N ILE A 166 -12.02 5.12 16.17
CA ILE A 166 -10.84 4.53 16.80
C ILE A 166 -10.89 2.99 16.70
N LEU A 167 -12.03 2.39 17.04
CA LEU A 167 -12.20 0.93 17.09
C LEU A 167 -12.33 0.30 15.71
N LEU A 168 -13.06 0.92 14.76
CA LEU A 168 -13.28 0.36 13.42
C LEU A 168 -12.12 0.60 12.46
N TYR A 169 -11.33 1.66 12.66
CA TYR A 169 -10.37 2.10 11.67
C TYR A 169 -8.99 2.43 12.23
N VAL A 170 -8.85 3.32 13.22
CA VAL A 170 -7.51 3.79 13.65
C VAL A 170 -6.68 2.65 14.25
N ILE A 171 -7.21 1.92 15.25
CA ILE A 171 -6.50 0.79 15.85
C ILE A 171 -6.32 -0.35 14.83
N PRO A 172 -7.37 -0.78 14.10
CA PRO A 172 -7.21 -1.79 13.04
C PRO A 172 -6.18 -1.43 11.99
N PHE A 173 -6.08 -0.18 11.56
CA PHE A 173 -5.09 0.27 10.58
C PHE A 173 -3.66 0.14 11.12
N CYS A 174 -3.44 0.43 12.40
CA CYS A 174 -2.14 0.21 13.05
C CYS A 174 -1.79 -1.30 13.12
N VAL A 175 -2.75 -2.14 13.48
CA VAL A 175 -2.58 -3.61 13.50
C VAL A 175 -2.27 -4.15 12.11
N PHE A 176 -3.02 -3.69 11.10
CA PHE A 176 -2.76 -3.95 9.68
C PHE A 176 -1.34 -3.58 9.30
N ALA A 177 -0.89 -2.35 9.61
CA ALA A 177 0.44 -1.90 9.23
C ALA A 177 1.55 -2.74 9.86
N TRP A 178 1.38 -3.22 11.09
CA TRP A 178 2.30 -4.19 11.69
C TRP A 178 2.33 -5.51 10.93
N PHE A 179 1.16 -6.06 10.62
CA PHE A 179 1.07 -7.35 9.93
C PHE A 179 1.60 -7.28 8.49
N ASP A 180 1.21 -6.24 7.76
CA ASP A 180 1.66 -5.96 6.39
C ASP A 180 3.16 -5.74 6.32
N TYR A 181 3.74 -5.04 7.30
CA TYR A 181 5.18 -4.87 7.40
C TYR A 181 5.90 -6.24 7.46
N PHE A 182 5.39 -7.23 8.19
CA PHE A 182 6.00 -8.57 8.19
C PHE A 182 5.84 -9.30 6.85
N LEU A 183 4.65 -9.23 6.24
CA LEU A 183 4.37 -9.93 4.99
C LEU A 183 5.20 -9.40 3.82
N ASN A 184 5.21 -8.07 3.63
CA ASN A 184 5.88 -7.45 2.49
C ASN A 184 7.40 -7.57 2.57
N GLN A 185 8.00 -7.57 3.77
CA GLN A 185 9.44 -7.80 3.92
C GLN A 185 9.84 -9.24 3.51
N GLY A 186 8.93 -10.21 3.64
CA GLY A 186 9.20 -11.62 3.31
C GLY A 186 9.51 -11.88 1.83
N GLU A 187 9.00 -11.06 0.91
CA GLU A 187 9.15 -11.29 -0.54
C GLU A 187 10.57 -11.02 -1.07
N HIS A 188 11.30 -10.13 -0.37
CA HIS A 188 12.63 -9.66 -0.78
C HIS A 188 13.75 -10.05 0.19
N TYR A 189 13.41 -10.57 1.38
CA TYR A 189 14.39 -10.92 2.40
C TYR A 189 15.41 -11.97 1.92
N GLY A 190 16.70 -11.63 2.04
CA GLY A 190 17.80 -12.54 1.75
C GLY A 190 18.00 -12.90 0.27
N ARG A 191 17.31 -12.25 -0.68
CA ARG A 191 17.49 -12.52 -2.11
C ARG A 191 18.48 -11.54 -2.76
N PRO A 192 19.52 -12.03 -3.46
CA PRO A 192 20.47 -11.15 -4.15
C PRO A 192 19.79 -10.40 -5.30
N LEU A 193 20.13 -9.12 -5.44
CA LEU A 193 19.61 -8.28 -6.51
C LEU A 193 20.06 -8.81 -7.88
N ARG A 194 19.10 -8.96 -8.79
CA ARG A 194 19.38 -9.28 -10.20
C ARG A 194 19.83 -8.03 -10.95
N ALA A 195 20.63 -8.26 -11.98
CA ALA A 195 20.98 -7.22 -12.94
C ALA A 195 19.72 -6.58 -13.54
N LYS A 196 19.85 -5.31 -13.95
CA LYS A 196 18.76 -4.52 -14.53
C LYS A 196 18.05 -5.29 -15.65
N THR A 197 16.72 -5.33 -15.61
CA THR A 197 15.97 -5.99 -16.67
C THR A 197 16.13 -5.23 -17.99
N LYS A 198 16.40 -5.95 -19.09
CA LYS A 198 16.47 -5.37 -20.45
C LYS A 198 15.10 -5.10 -21.05
N ARG A 199 14.01 -5.55 -20.41
CA ARG A 199 12.64 -5.29 -20.86
C ARG A 199 12.43 -3.77 -20.90
N ARG A 200 12.01 -3.22 -22.04
CA ARG A 200 11.77 -1.78 -22.21
C ARG A 200 10.78 -1.29 -21.15
N PRO A 201 11.11 -0.28 -20.32
CA PRO A 201 10.16 0.35 -19.41
C PRO A 201 8.86 0.61 -20.15
N CYS A 202 7.73 0.41 -19.48
CA CYS A 202 6.49 0.94 -20.03
C CYS A 202 6.76 2.43 -20.31
N ARG A 203 6.40 2.89 -21.51
CA ARG A 203 6.89 4.15 -22.14
C ARG A 203 6.32 5.41 -21.45
N TYR A 204 6.19 5.38 -20.13
CA TYR A 204 5.78 6.45 -19.25
C TYR A 204 7.04 7.13 -18.75
N ARG A 205 7.18 8.40 -19.15
CA ARG A 205 8.36 9.24 -18.97
C ARG A 205 8.84 9.24 -17.50
N GLN A 206 9.76 8.34 -17.18
CA GLN A 206 10.53 8.37 -15.94
C GLN A 206 11.50 9.54 -16.01
N ARG A 207 11.12 10.69 -15.43
CA ARG A 207 12.13 11.56 -14.82
C ARG A 207 12.33 11.05 -13.41
N HIS A 208 13.36 10.23 -13.21
CA HIS A 208 13.84 9.85 -11.89
C HIS A 208 14.30 11.12 -11.16
N SER A 209 13.44 11.65 -10.31
CA SER A 209 13.82 12.65 -9.32
C SER A 209 13.03 12.28 -8.07
N ALA A 210 13.58 11.33 -7.29
CA ALA A 210 13.08 11.10 -5.95
C ALA A 210 13.18 12.42 -5.16
N PRO A 211 12.16 12.82 -4.38
CA PRO A 211 12.25 14.00 -3.52
C PRO A 211 13.40 13.83 -2.53
N ARG A 212 14.25 14.85 -2.40
CA ARG A 212 15.41 14.88 -1.48
C ARG A 212 15.05 14.63 0.00
N LEU A 213 13.78 14.70 0.39
CA LEU A 213 13.37 14.50 1.80
C LEU A 213 13.52 13.06 2.32
N LEU A 214 13.57 12.03 1.46
CA LEU A 214 13.87 10.65 1.90
C LEU A 214 15.36 10.40 2.15
N TRP A 215 16.22 11.39 1.90
CA TRP A 215 17.68 11.27 2.07
C TRP A 215 18.16 11.68 3.47
N CYS A 216 17.33 12.36 4.26
CA CYS A 216 17.74 12.94 5.54
C CYS A 216 17.86 11.94 6.71
N LEU A 217 17.57 10.65 6.48
CA LEU A 217 17.59 9.62 7.54
C LEU A 217 18.57 8.46 7.26
N MET A 218 19.50 8.60 6.30
CA MET A 218 20.51 7.57 6.00
C MET A 218 21.94 8.12 6.19
N PRO A 219 22.87 7.35 6.80
CA PRO A 219 24.26 7.78 6.97
C PRO A 219 24.97 7.95 5.62
N VAL A 220 25.82 8.98 5.54
CA VAL A 220 26.42 9.59 4.32
C VAL A 220 27.43 8.70 3.58
N SER A 221 27.72 7.49 4.05
CA SER A 221 28.85 6.69 3.55
C SER A 221 28.65 5.95 2.21
N GLN A 222 27.52 6.10 1.52
CA GLN A 222 27.30 5.43 0.21
C GLN A 222 26.95 6.36 -0.96
N LEU A 223 27.30 7.64 -0.86
CA LEU A 223 27.15 8.60 -1.95
C LEU A 223 28.43 8.69 -2.82
N SER A 224 28.71 7.65 -3.61
CA SER A 224 29.59 7.76 -4.79
C SER A 224 29.48 6.53 -5.69
N PRO A 225 29.24 6.73 -7.00
CA PRO A 225 29.95 5.97 -8.01
C PRO A 225 30.86 6.94 -8.77
N ARG A 226 32.15 6.92 -8.47
CA ARG A 226 33.18 7.41 -9.39
C ARG A 226 32.94 6.73 -10.74
N SER A 227 32.61 7.51 -11.75
CA SER A 227 32.69 7.10 -13.14
C SER A 227 34.16 6.96 -13.53
N SER A 228 34.74 5.77 -13.45
CA SER A 228 35.96 5.46 -14.21
C SER A 228 35.54 4.98 -15.59
N ARG A 229 35.78 5.84 -16.57
CA ARG A 229 35.69 5.54 -18.01
C ARG A 229 36.58 4.35 -18.32
N LEU A 230 36.04 3.38 -19.04
CA LEU A 230 36.84 2.44 -19.83
C LEU A 230 37.41 3.25 -21.00
N SER A 231 38.72 3.46 -21.01
CA SER A 231 39.46 3.85 -22.20
C SER A 231 39.60 2.62 -23.08
N HIS A 232 39.21 2.78 -24.35
CA HIS A 232 39.76 1.99 -25.44
C HIS A 232 41.28 2.16 -25.47
N ASP A 233 41.99 1.05 -25.57
CA ASP A 233 43.09 0.79 -26.52
C ASP A 233 43.23 -0.73 -26.65
#